data_AF-A0A8S9DJ96-F1
#
_entry.id   AF-A0A8S9DJ96-F1
#
_cell.length_a   1.000
_cell.length_b   1.000
_cell.length_c   1.000
_cell.angle_alpha   90.00
_cell.angle_beta   90.00
_cell.angle_gamma   90.00
#
_symmetry.space_group_name_H-M   'P 1'
#
loop_
_entity.id
_entity.type
_entity.pdbx_description
1 polymer ?
#
loop_
_entity_poly.entity_id
_entity_poly.type
_entity_poly.pdbx_seq_one_letter_code
_entity_poly.pdbx_strand_id
1 'polypeptide(L)'
;MSELLVGRQPIFNRSMEVYAYELLYRSDQNNQAVFNDGDQATMQVILNSLVEIGLENIVGDSWAFINLTRNFLLGKYPIPLPANRVVLEVLEDVKSDCELVKAVGDLRNAGFMIALDDVSDLNRINPFCDFSPIIKLDLMQIDPFVLPEIAAGVKARGLRLL
;
A
#
# COMPACT_ATOMS: atom_id res chain seq x y z
N MET A 1 18.33 -0.58 -23.70
CA MET A 1 17.50 0.10 -22.69
C MET A 1 16.65 -0.99 -22.06
N SER A 2 16.67 -1.11 -20.74
CA SER A 2 15.76 -2.02 -20.03
C SER A 2 14.33 -1.52 -20.27
N GLU A 3 13.42 -2.39 -20.69
CA GLU A 3 12.00 -2.01 -20.77
C GLU A 3 11.47 -1.76 -19.35
N LEU A 4 10.89 -0.57 -19.17
CA LEU A 4 10.37 -0.11 -17.89
C LEU A 4 8.91 -0.53 -17.79
N LEU A 5 8.62 -1.48 -16.90
CA LEU A 5 7.28 -2.03 -16.72
C LEU A 5 6.72 -1.64 -15.36
N VAL A 6 5.48 -1.15 -15.37
CA VAL A 6 4.69 -0.94 -14.16
C VAL A 6 3.40 -1.75 -14.31
N GLY A 7 3.19 -2.69 -13.40
CA GLY A 7 1.90 -3.36 -13.26
C GLY A 7 0.92 -2.42 -12.58
N ARG A 8 -0.33 -2.41 -13.04
CA ARG A 8 -1.43 -1.75 -12.33
C ARG A 8 -2.54 -2.75 -12.07
N GLN A 9 -3.01 -2.81 -10.84
CA GLN A 9 -4.09 -3.72 -10.43
C GLN A 9 -5.28 -2.90 -9.95
N PRO A 10 -6.48 -3.02 -10.58
CA PRO A 10 -7.65 -2.25 -10.15
C PRO A 10 -8.15 -2.70 -8.78
N ILE A 11 -8.49 -1.72 -7.94
CA ILE A 11 -9.22 -1.89 -6.69
C ILE A 11 -10.63 -1.37 -6.93
N PHE A 12 -11.63 -2.23 -6.71
CA PHE A 12 -13.03 -1.92 -6.98
C PHE A 12 -13.77 -1.46 -5.72
N ASN A 13 -14.75 -0.56 -5.89
CA ASN A 13 -15.72 -0.25 -4.84
C ASN A 13 -16.87 -1.30 -4.83
N ARG A 14 -17.83 -1.11 -3.92
CA ARG A 14 -19.01 -2.00 -3.79
C ARG A 14 -19.92 -2.02 -5.03
N SER A 15 -19.83 -1.01 -5.89
CA SER A 15 -20.56 -0.91 -7.15
C SER A 15 -19.79 -1.52 -8.33
N MET A 16 -18.65 -2.18 -8.10
CA MET A 16 -17.74 -2.71 -9.12
C MET A 16 -17.13 -1.63 -10.04
N GLU A 17 -17.09 -0.38 -9.56
CA GLU A 17 -16.39 0.70 -10.25
C GLU A 17 -14.95 0.77 -9.75
N VAL A 18 -14.01 1.15 -10.63
CA VAL A 18 -12.62 1.36 -10.23
C VAL A 18 -12.55 2.50 -9.23
N TYR A 19 -12.08 2.19 -8.02
CA TYR A 19 -11.83 3.15 -6.96
C TYR A 19 -10.38 3.64 -6.97
N ALA A 20 -9.46 2.72 -7.22
CA ALA A 20 -8.02 2.95 -7.16
C ALA A 20 -7.27 1.93 -8.00
N TYR A 21 -5.96 2.13 -8.13
CA TYR A 21 -5.04 1.14 -8.66
C TYR A 21 -3.89 0.92 -7.69
N GLU A 22 -3.53 -0.33 -7.46
CA GLU A 22 -2.25 -0.68 -6.85
C GLU A 22 -1.17 -0.75 -7.93
N LEU A 23 -0.06 -0.05 -7.69
CA LEU A 23 1.06 -0.03 -8.62
C LEU A 23 2.13 -1.01 -8.17
N LEU A 24 2.45 -1.93 -9.05
CA LEU A 24 3.33 -3.05 -8.78
C LEU A 24 4.57 -2.96 -9.66
N TYR A 25 5.72 -3.25 -9.06
CA TYR A 25 6.93 -3.48 -9.83
C TYR A 25 6.78 -4.73 -10.70
N ARG A 26 7.25 -4.65 -11.95
CA ARG A 26 7.33 -5.79 -12.87
C ARG A 26 8.69 -5.76 -13.56
N SER A 27 9.34 -6.91 -13.67
CA SER A 27 10.53 -7.09 -14.50
C SER A 27 10.18 -7.84 -15.79
N ASP A 28 10.87 -7.46 -16.87
CA ASP A 28 10.76 -7.93 -18.27
C ASP A 28 10.54 -9.45 -18.38
N GLN A 29 11.22 -10.25 -17.56
CA GLN A 29 11.42 -11.66 -17.88
C GLN A 29 10.29 -12.63 -17.49
N ASN A 30 9.26 -12.26 -16.69
CA ASN A 30 8.26 -13.26 -16.24
C ASN A 30 6.86 -12.78 -15.83
N ASN A 31 6.42 -11.55 -16.16
CA ASN A 31 5.14 -10.99 -15.66
C ASN A 31 4.96 -11.14 -14.12
N GLN A 32 6.07 -11.34 -13.41
CA GLN A 32 6.20 -11.53 -11.98
C GLN A 32 7.20 -10.49 -11.48
N ALA A 33 7.03 -10.04 -10.24
CA ALA A 33 7.99 -9.17 -9.60
C ALA A 33 9.15 -10.02 -9.06
N VAL A 34 10.18 -10.26 -9.87
CA VAL A 34 11.43 -10.86 -9.38
C VAL A 34 12.40 -9.73 -9.05
N PHE A 35 12.61 -9.48 -7.76
CA PHE A 35 13.58 -8.51 -7.27
C PHE A 35 14.30 -9.06 -6.03
N ASN A 36 15.61 -8.82 -5.96
CA ASN A 36 16.44 -9.21 -4.82
C ASN A 36 16.46 -8.13 -3.72
N ASP A 37 15.96 -6.92 -4.03
CA ASP A 37 15.98 -5.75 -3.17
C ASP A 37 14.64 -5.01 -3.30
N GLY A 38 13.84 -5.04 -2.23
CA GLY A 38 12.54 -4.39 -2.17
C GLY A 38 12.64 -2.86 -2.27
N ASP A 39 13.73 -2.26 -1.78
CA ASP A 39 13.90 -0.81 -1.88
C ASP A 39 14.08 -0.39 -3.34
N GLN A 40 14.83 -1.19 -4.12
CA GLN A 40 14.95 -0.95 -5.56
C GLN A 40 13.61 -1.11 -6.28
N ALA A 41 12.80 -2.11 -5.90
CA ALA A 41 11.47 -2.30 -6.49
C ALA A 41 10.53 -1.12 -6.19
N THR A 42 10.43 -0.69 -4.92
CA THR A 42 9.65 0.49 -4.53
C THR A 42 10.17 1.75 -5.23
N MET A 43 11.49 1.96 -5.26
CA MET A 43 12.09 3.12 -5.93
C MET A 43 11.78 3.13 -7.42
N GLN A 44 11.84 1.99 -8.09
CA GLN A 44 11.52 1.91 -9.52
C GLN A 44 10.05 2.20 -9.79
N VAL A 45 9.12 1.71 -8.97
CA VAL A 45 7.70 2.07 -9.09
C VAL A 45 7.50 3.57 -8.93
N ILE A 46 8.12 4.18 -7.92
CA ILE A 46 8.05 5.62 -7.68
C ILE A 46 8.62 6.41 -8.86
N LEU A 47 9.82 6.06 -9.34
CA LEU A 47 10.49 6.74 -10.45
C LEU A 47 9.70 6.62 -11.75
N ASN A 48 9.24 5.40 -12.10
CA ASN A 48 8.46 5.19 -13.32
C ASN A 48 7.12 5.93 -13.27
N SER A 49 6.47 5.93 -12.10
CA SER A 49 5.15 6.56 -11.93
C SER A 49 5.21 8.08 -11.93
N LEU A 50 6.30 8.68 -11.42
CA LEU A 50 6.39 10.14 -11.30
C LEU A 50 7.17 10.81 -12.42
N VAL A 51 8.27 10.21 -12.87
CA VAL A 51 9.26 10.89 -13.70
C VAL A 51 9.11 10.51 -15.17
N GLU A 52 8.81 9.24 -15.46
CA GLU A 52 8.86 8.74 -16.84
C GLU A 52 7.48 8.66 -17.50
N ILE A 53 6.49 8.07 -16.82
CA ILE A 53 5.14 7.89 -17.39
C ILE A 53 4.18 9.00 -16.92
N GLY A 54 4.30 9.41 -15.66
CA GLY A 54 3.39 10.35 -15.01
C GLY A 54 2.16 9.64 -14.40
N LEU A 55 1.84 10.01 -13.15
CA LEU A 55 0.85 9.30 -12.34
C LEU A 55 -0.55 9.32 -12.97
N GLU A 56 -0.93 10.47 -13.55
CA GLU A 56 -2.20 10.66 -14.26
C GLU A 56 -2.34 9.71 -15.46
N ASN A 57 -1.25 9.41 -16.17
CA ASN A 57 -1.29 8.50 -17.31
C ASN A 57 -1.45 7.03 -16.88
N ILE A 58 -1.06 6.68 -15.64
CA ILE A 58 -1.16 5.31 -15.12
C ILE A 58 -2.52 5.06 -14.46
N VAL A 59 -2.98 6.00 -13.62
CA VAL A 59 -4.16 5.82 -12.76
C VAL A 59 -5.33 6.77 -13.07
N GLY A 60 -5.20 7.66 -14.05
CA GLY A 60 -6.22 8.67 -14.36
C GLY A 60 -6.41 9.59 -13.16
N ASP A 61 -7.66 9.81 -12.73
CA ASP A 61 -8.01 10.54 -11.51
C ASP A 61 -8.13 9.65 -10.26
N SER A 62 -7.84 8.35 -10.40
CA SER A 62 -7.96 7.39 -9.29
C SER A 62 -6.78 7.49 -8.32
N TRP A 63 -6.95 6.95 -7.12
CA TRP A 63 -5.85 6.81 -6.16
C TRP A 63 -4.82 5.77 -6.62
N ALA A 64 -3.55 6.02 -6.35
CA ALA A 64 -2.47 5.04 -6.53
C ALA A 64 -2.03 4.47 -5.17
N PHE A 65 -2.14 3.17 -5.00
CA PHE A 65 -1.64 2.43 -3.85
C PHE A 65 -0.20 1.99 -4.15
N ILE A 66 0.73 2.34 -3.25
CA ILE A 66 2.16 2.12 -3.43
C ILE A 66 2.72 1.34 -2.25
N ASN A 67 3.23 0.15 -2.55
CA ASN A 67 3.94 -0.69 -1.60
C ASN A 67 5.27 -0.04 -1.16
N LEU A 68 5.38 0.22 0.15
CA LEU A 68 6.59 0.76 0.74
C LEU A 68 7.30 -0.27 1.62
N THR A 69 8.60 -0.37 1.41
CA THR A 69 9.47 -1.08 2.36
C THR A 69 9.63 -0.32 3.66
N ARG A 70 10.16 -1.01 4.68
CA ARG A 70 10.53 -0.39 5.96
C ARG A 70 11.46 0.83 5.78
N ASN A 71 12.43 0.77 4.86
CA ASN A 71 13.40 1.87 4.72
C ASN A 71 12.76 3.15 4.17
N PHE A 72 11.79 3.03 3.25
CA PHE A 72 10.98 4.17 2.81
C PHE A 72 10.11 4.70 3.93
N LEU A 73 9.42 3.82 4.67
CA LEU A 73 8.57 4.22 5.79
C LEU A 73 9.35 4.94 6.89
N LEU A 74 10.59 4.53 7.16
CA LEU A 74 11.50 5.17 8.11
C LEU A 74 12.16 6.46 7.59
N GLY A 75 11.87 6.87 6.36
CA GLY A 75 12.41 8.11 5.78
C GLY A 75 13.88 8.05 5.39
N LYS A 76 14.46 6.86 5.16
CA LYS A 76 15.82 6.76 4.60
C LYS A 76 15.90 7.26 3.16
N TYR A 77 14.78 7.19 2.45
CA TYR A 77 14.61 7.68 1.09
C TYR A 77 13.45 8.67 1.03
N PRO A 78 13.53 9.70 0.17
CA PRO A 78 12.42 10.62 -0.02
C PRO A 78 11.25 9.90 -0.71
N ILE A 79 10.03 10.32 -0.39
CA ILE A 79 8.81 9.90 -1.08
C ILE A 79 8.32 11.10 -1.90
N PRO A 80 8.77 11.28 -3.15
CA PRO A 80 8.40 12.43 -3.99
C PRO A 80 6.98 12.34 -4.55
N LEU A 81 6.06 11.67 -3.85
CA LEU A 81 4.70 11.43 -4.30
C LEU A 81 3.72 12.51 -3.78
N PRO A 82 2.74 12.92 -4.60
CA PRO A 82 1.69 13.83 -4.15
C PRO A 82 0.73 13.12 -3.17
N ALA A 83 0.76 13.54 -1.90
CA ALA A 83 -0.03 12.92 -0.81
C ALA A 83 -1.54 12.91 -1.05
N ASN A 84 -2.07 13.81 -1.88
CA ASN A 84 -3.48 13.88 -2.28
C ASN A 84 -3.85 12.94 -3.44
N ARG A 85 -2.93 12.09 -3.90
CA ARG A 85 -3.14 11.15 -5.01
C ARG A 85 -2.66 9.73 -4.70
N VAL A 86 -1.93 9.53 -3.61
CA VAL A 86 -1.35 8.23 -3.26
C VAL A 86 -1.77 7.74 -1.87
N VAL A 87 -1.85 6.42 -1.75
CA VAL A 87 -1.97 5.69 -0.49
C VAL A 87 -0.71 4.88 -0.30
N LEU A 88 -0.05 5.03 0.85
CA LEU A 88 1.18 4.31 1.17
C LEU A 88 0.84 3.01 1.90
N GLU A 89 1.26 1.88 1.35
CA GLU A 89 1.00 0.55 1.90
C GLU A 89 2.15 0.09 2.78
N VAL A 90 1.81 -0.30 4.01
CA VAL A 90 2.71 -1.01 4.92
C VAL A 90 2.49 -2.51 4.72
N LEU A 91 3.49 -3.17 4.16
CA LEU A 91 3.45 -4.60 3.86
C LEU A 91 3.30 -5.48 5.12
N GLU A 92 2.80 -6.71 4.94
CA GLU A 92 2.60 -7.67 6.02
C GLU A 92 3.91 -8.11 6.72
N ASP A 93 4.99 -8.22 5.95
CA ASP A 93 6.32 -8.65 6.40
C ASP A 93 7.10 -7.56 7.16
N VAL A 94 6.62 -6.32 7.11
CA VAL A 94 7.24 -5.19 7.79
C VAL A 94 6.90 -5.24 9.29
N LYS A 95 7.93 -5.51 10.11
CA LYS A 95 7.81 -5.54 11.58
C LYS A 95 7.31 -4.21 12.16
N SER A 96 6.24 -4.28 12.94
CA SER A 96 5.59 -3.13 13.59
C SER A 96 6.17 -2.83 14.97
N ASP A 97 7.31 -2.14 15.02
CA ASP A 97 7.91 -1.64 16.27
C ASP A 97 7.67 -0.14 16.48
N CYS A 98 8.05 0.38 17.64
CA CYS A 98 7.81 1.79 18.00
C CYS A 98 8.41 2.79 17.00
N GLU A 99 9.55 2.43 16.40
CA GLU A 99 10.20 3.25 15.38
C GLU A 99 9.32 3.37 14.13
N LEU A 100 8.84 2.25 13.61
CA LEU A 100 7.96 2.25 12.44
C LEU A 100 6.64 2.95 12.71
N VAL A 101 6.01 2.67 13.85
CA VAL A 101 4.73 3.28 14.25
C VAL A 101 4.86 4.80 14.28
N LYS A 102 5.96 5.32 14.85
CA LYS A 102 6.24 6.76 14.85
C LYS A 102 6.40 7.29 13.43
N ALA A 103 7.18 6.62 12.59
CA ALA A 103 7.45 7.07 11.22
C ALA A 103 6.17 7.08 10.35
N VAL A 104 5.29 6.09 10.52
CA VAL A 104 3.95 6.09 9.89
C VAL A 104 3.10 7.25 10.37
N GLY A 105 3.16 7.58 11.67
CA GLY A 105 2.53 8.78 12.22
C GLY A 105 3.05 10.08 11.59
N ASP A 106 4.36 10.17 11.38
CA ASP A 106 4.98 11.33 10.72
C ASP A 106 4.52 11.46 9.26
N LEU A 107 4.43 10.34 8.52
CA LEU A 107 3.86 10.33 7.16
C LEU A 107 2.38 10.73 7.14
N ARG A 108 1.61 10.29 8.13
CA ARG A 108 0.20 10.70 8.27
C ARG A 108 0.08 12.20 8.52
N ASN A 109 0.93 12.76 9.38
CA ASN A 109 1.01 14.19 9.64
C ASN A 109 1.46 14.99 8.42
N ALA A 110 2.27 14.40 7.54
CA ALA A 110 2.63 14.98 6.24
C ALA A 110 1.50 14.93 5.20
N GLY A 111 0.33 14.39 5.55
CA GLY A 111 -0.88 14.39 4.73
C GLY A 111 -1.11 13.11 3.93
N PHE A 112 -0.23 12.11 4.02
CA PHE A 112 -0.40 10.85 3.31
C PHE A 112 -1.54 10.01 3.90
N MET A 113 -2.23 9.27 3.04
CA MET A 113 -3.09 8.16 3.47
C MET A 113 -2.24 6.90 3.63
N ILE A 114 -2.56 6.11 4.65
CA ILE A 114 -1.85 4.87 4.98
C ILE A 114 -2.80 3.68 4.79
N ALA A 115 -2.28 2.59 4.24
CA ALA A 115 -2.96 1.30 4.21
C ALA A 115 -2.08 0.22 4.87
N LEU A 116 -2.72 -0.75 5.52
CA LEU A 116 -2.07 -1.99 5.95
C LEU A 116 -2.44 -3.08 4.95
N ASP A 117 -1.43 -3.72 4.38
CA ASP A 117 -1.60 -4.75 3.36
C ASP A 117 -1.70 -6.15 3.97
N ASP A 118 -2.39 -7.05 3.27
CA ASP A 118 -2.57 -8.47 3.59
C ASP A 118 -2.81 -8.77 5.09
N VAL A 119 -3.74 -8.02 5.71
CA VAL A 119 -4.05 -8.18 7.12
C VAL A 119 -4.89 -9.44 7.34
N SER A 120 -4.36 -10.38 8.13
CA SER A 120 -5.04 -11.61 8.56
C SER A 120 -5.44 -11.62 10.04
N ASP A 121 -4.88 -10.73 10.87
CA ASP A 121 -5.16 -10.63 12.32
C ASP A 121 -5.34 -9.16 12.76
N LEU A 122 -6.36 -8.89 13.60
CA LEU A 122 -6.59 -7.59 14.24
C LEU A 122 -5.39 -7.08 15.06
N ASN A 123 -4.53 -7.96 15.57
CA ASN A 123 -3.31 -7.58 16.28
C ASN A 123 -2.35 -6.75 15.40
N ARG A 124 -2.35 -6.99 14.08
CA ARG A 124 -1.55 -6.22 13.11
C ARG A 124 -1.99 -4.75 13.02
N ILE A 125 -3.26 -4.50 13.33
CA ILE A 125 -3.90 -3.19 13.22
C ILE A 125 -3.64 -2.33 14.45
N ASN A 126 -3.62 -2.95 15.64
CA ASN A 126 -3.57 -2.26 16.93
C ASN A 126 -2.50 -1.14 17.02
N PRO A 127 -1.25 -1.33 16.54
CA PRO A 127 -0.23 -0.28 16.62
C PRO A 127 -0.50 0.95 15.75
N PHE A 128 -1.39 0.84 14.76
CA PHE A 128 -1.65 1.89 13.76
C PHE A 128 -3.07 2.48 13.86
N CYS A 129 -3.90 2.01 14.79
CA CYS A 129 -5.30 2.42 14.94
C CYS A 129 -5.48 3.95 14.94
N ASP A 130 -4.61 4.67 15.65
CA ASP A 130 -4.69 6.12 15.82
C ASP A 130 -4.46 6.89 14.50
N PHE A 131 -3.88 6.26 13.47
CA PHE A 131 -3.63 6.87 12.18
C PHE A 131 -4.77 6.67 11.18
N SER A 132 -5.81 5.94 11.58
CA SER A 132 -6.97 5.60 10.76
C SER A 132 -6.61 5.00 9.38
N PRO A 133 -5.80 3.92 9.34
CA PRO A 133 -5.39 3.31 8.08
C PRO A 133 -6.58 2.66 7.35
N ILE A 134 -6.40 2.50 6.04
CA ILE A 134 -7.18 1.56 5.25
C ILE A 134 -6.65 0.15 5.52
N ILE A 135 -7.54 -0.82 5.70
CA ILE A 135 -7.17 -2.21 5.99
C ILE A 135 -7.54 -3.06 4.76
N LYS A 136 -6.54 -3.68 4.12
CA LYS A 136 -6.74 -4.72 3.11
C LYS A 136 -6.70 -6.08 3.80
N LEU A 137 -7.78 -6.86 3.71
CA LEU A 137 -7.81 -8.20 4.31
C LEU A 137 -7.29 -9.26 3.34
N ASP A 138 -6.41 -10.14 3.83
CA ASP A 138 -6.02 -11.32 3.07
C ASP A 138 -7.09 -12.41 3.22
N LEU A 139 -7.95 -12.54 2.20
CA LEU A 139 -9.01 -13.54 2.16
C LEU A 139 -8.51 -14.98 1.99
N MET A 140 -7.27 -15.19 1.56
CA MET A 140 -6.66 -16.51 1.42
C MET A 140 -6.09 -17.02 2.74
N GLN A 141 -5.62 -16.12 3.60
CA GLN A 141 -5.09 -16.45 4.92
C GLN A 141 -6.16 -16.45 6.03
N ILE A 142 -7.30 -15.80 5.82
CA ILE A 142 -8.39 -15.76 6.79
C ILE A 142 -9.37 -16.91 6.59
N ASP A 143 -9.70 -17.62 7.68
CA ASP A 143 -10.81 -18.57 7.68
C ASP A 143 -12.15 -17.83 7.39
N PRO A 144 -12.91 -18.23 6.34
CA PRO A 144 -14.20 -17.63 6.01
C PRO A 144 -15.20 -17.57 7.18
N PHE A 145 -15.11 -18.48 8.16
CA PHE A 145 -15.96 -18.45 9.36
C PHE A 145 -15.60 -17.31 10.33
N VAL A 146 -14.34 -16.87 10.33
CA VAL A 146 -13.83 -15.81 11.22
C VAL A 146 -13.82 -14.45 10.53
N LEU A 147 -13.81 -14.42 9.19
CA LEU A 147 -13.83 -13.18 8.39
C LEU A 147 -14.90 -12.15 8.83
N PRO A 148 -16.17 -12.53 9.12
CA PRO A 148 -17.17 -11.57 9.58
C PRO A 148 -16.79 -10.88 10.90
N GLU A 149 -16.14 -11.60 11.82
CA GLU A 149 -15.69 -11.07 13.10
C GLU A 149 -14.54 -10.08 12.92
N ILE A 150 -13.54 -10.43 12.09
CA ILE A 150 -12.42 -9.53 11.76
C ILE A 150 -12.96 -8.26 11.10
N ALA A 151 -13.81 -8.39 10.08
CA ALA A 151 -14.39 -7.26 9.38
C ALA A 151 -15.24 -6.37 10.32
N ALA A 152 -15.98 -6.96 11.26
CA ALA A 152 -16.70 -6.21 12.28
C ALA A 152 -15.74 -5.49 13.23
N GLY A 153 -14.66 -6.13 13.65
CA GLY A 153 -13.62 -5.56 14.51
C GLY A 153 -12.93 -4.35 13.86
N VAL A 154 -12.65 -4.40 12.56
CA VAL A 154 -12.11 -3.25 11.81
C VAL A 154 -13.12 -2.10 11.78
N LYS A 155 -14.38 -2.38 11.43
CA LYS A 155 -15.44 -1.36 11.35
C LYS A 155 -15.77 -0.73 12.71
N ALA A 156 -15.75 -1.52 13.79
CA ALA A 156 -16.01 -1.03 15.15
C ALA A 156 -14.96 0.00 15.62
N ARG A 157 -13.73 -0.07 15.07
CA ARG A 157 -12.67 0.92 15.28
C ARG A 157 -12.79 2.15 14.38
N GLY A 158 -13.83 2.23 13.54
CA GLY A 158 -14.03 3.31 12.58
C GLY A 158 -13.07 3.28 11.38
N LEU A 159 -12.36 2.17 11.18
CA LEU A 159 -11.38 2.02 10.12
C LEU A 159 -12.04 1.65 8.78
N ARG A 160 -11.41 2.07 7.68
CA ARG A 160 -11.87 1.75 6.33
C ARG A 160 -11.38 0.37 5.94
N LEU A 161 -12.30 -0.47 5.49
CA LEU A 161 -12.01 -1.81 4.99
C LEU A 161 -11.98 -1.80 3.46
N LEU A 162 -10.97 -2.45 2.88
CA LEU A 162 -10.89 -2.85 1.48
C LEU A 162 -10.87 -4.38 1.39
#